data_AF-A0A5P8M4L3-F1
#
_entry.id   AF-A0A5P8M4L3-F1
#
_cell.length_a   1.000
_cell.length_b   1.000
_cell.length_c   1.000
_cell.angle_alpha   90.00
_cell.angle_beta   90.00
_cell.angle_gamma   90.00
#
_symmetry.space_group_name_H-M   'P 1'
#
loop_
_entity.id
_entity.type
_entity.pdbx_description
1 polymer ?
#
loop_
_entity_poly.entity_id
_entity_poly.type
_entity_poly.pdbx_seq_one_letter_code
_entity_poly.pdbx_strand_id
1 'polypeptide(L)' 'MSDGNKTSGMGLIETITVVLVILKLFGLIKWGWILVLSLWLIHWAAILLTMAIVSVYDAIKLR' A
#
# COMPACT_ATOMS: atom_id res chain seq x y z
N MET A 1 22.18 -30.08 -6.54
CA MET A 1 21.36 -29.13 -7.32
C MET A 1 20.12 -28.83 -6.51
N SER A 2 19.99 -27.62 -5.98
CA SER A 2 18.75 -27.14 -5.37
C SER A 2 18.18 -26.15 -6.36
N ASP A 3 17.19 -26.59 -7.13
CA ASP A 3 16.44 -25.73 -8.03
C ASP A 3 15.59 -24.80 -7.16
N GLY A 4 16.20 -23.67 -6.80
CA GLY A 4 15.54 -22.57 -6.12
C GLY A 4 14.34 -22.14 -6.95
N ASN A 5 13.16 -22.45 -6.44
CA ASN A 5 11.84 -22.07 -6.93
C ASN A 5 11.86 -20.63 -7.45
N LYS A 6 12.06 -20.49 -8.77
CA LYS A 6 11.89 -19.23 -9.51
C LYS A 6 10.39 -19.02 -9.62
N THR A 7 9.76 -18.62 -8.53
CA THR A 7 8.46 -17.99 -8.58
C THR A 7 8.67 -16.71 -9.38
N SER A 8 8.43 -16.79 -10.69
CA SER A 8 8.25 -15.65 -11.59
C SER A 8 6.95 -14.95 -11.18
N GLY A 9 6.90 -14.47 -9.95
CA GLY A 9 5.84 -13.64 -9.43
C GLY A 9 6.09 -12.27 -9.99
N MET A 10 5.23 -11.86 -10.93
CA MET A 10 5.11 -10.47 -11.33
C MET A 10 5.21 -9.61 -10.07
N GLY A 11 6.25 -8.77 -10.01
CA GLY A 11 6.60 -8.09 -8.78
C GLY A 11 5.39 -7.33 -8.26
N LEU A 12 5.25 -7.20 -6.93
CA LEU A 12 4.14 -6.45 -6.32
C LEU A 12 4.01 -5.06 -6.97
N ILE A 13 5.15 -4.45 -7.30
CA ILE A 13 5.27 -3.18 -8.01
C ILE A 13 4.76 -3.26 -9.46
N GLU A 14 5.14 -4.30 -10.23
CA GLU A 14 4.66 -4.49 -11.61
C GLU A 14 3.15 -4.69 -11.64
N THR A 15 2.61 -5.49 -10.71
CA THR A 15 1.17 -5.72 -10.59
C THR A 15 0.41 -4.44 -10.29
N ILE A 16 0.90 -3.64 -9.34
CA ILE A 16 0.30 -2.32 -9.04
C ILE A 16 0.36 -1.40 -10.26
N THR A 17 1.47 -1.42 -11.01
CA THR A 17 1.64 -0.57 -12.18
C THR A 17 0.66 -0.94 -13.29
N VAL A 18 0.50 -2.24 -13.59
CA VAL A 18 -0.46 -2.71 -14.60
C VAL A 18 -1.90 -2.35 -14.21
N VAL A 19 -2.28 -2.55 -12.95
CA VAL A 19 -3.62 -2.19 -12.45
C VAL A 19 -3.87 -0.69 -12.57
N LEU A 20 -2.89 0.16 -12.21
CA LEU A 20 -2.99 1.62 -12.38
C LEU A 20 -3.13 2.04 -13.84
N VAL A 21 -2.39 1.41 -14.75
CA VAL A 21 -2.47 1.67 -16.20
C VAL A 21 -3.86 1.27 -16.74
N ILE A 22 -4.39 0.11 -16.34
CA ILE A 22 -5.74 -0.33 -16.73
C ILE A 22 -6.79 0.65 -16.22
N LEU A 23 -6.77 1.00 -14.93
CA LEU A 23 -7.70 1.97 -14.34
C LEU A 23 -7.64 3.34 -15.06
N LYS A 24 -6.47 3.72 -15.57
CA LYS A 24 -6.30 4.93 -16.36
C LYS A 24 -6.94 4.81 -17.75
N LEU A 25 -6.73 3.69 -18.45
CA LEU A 25 -7.31 3.43 -19.78
C LEU A 25 -8.84 3.39 -19.74
N PHE A 26 -9.41 2.86 -18.66
CA PHE A 26 -10.86 2.88 -18.42
C PHE A 26 -11.42 4.25 -17.99
N GLY A 27 -10.57 5.27 -17.86
CA GLY A 27 -10.99 6.62 -17.48
C GLY A 27 -11.49 6.76 -16.03
N LEU A 28 -11.38 5.69 -15.23
CA LEU A 28 -11.81 5.64 -13.84
C LEU A 28 -10.93 6.51 -12.93
N ILE A 29 -9.68 6.76 -13.33
CA ILE A 29 -8.73 7.59 -12.60
C ILE A 29 -8.33 8.82 -13.42
N LYS A 30 -8.75 9.99 -12.95
CA LYS A 30 -8.20 11.28 -13.37
C LYS A 30 -6.90 11.53 -12.60
N TRP A 31 -5.79 11.78 -13.29
CA TRP A 31 -4.47 12.00 -12.65
C TRP A 31 -4.47 13.16 -11.65
N GLY A 32 -5.36 14.14 -11.81
CA GLY A 32 -5.55 15.20 -10.81
C GLY A 32 -6.04 14.69 -9.44
N TRP A 33 -6.75 13.56 -9.40
CA TRP A 33 -7.21 12.92 -8.17
C TRP A 33 -6.19 11.97 -7.56
N ILE A 34 -5.12 11.57 -8.28
CA ILE A 34 -4.07 10.70 -7.73
C ILE A 34 -3.34 11.40 -6.58
N LEU A 35 -3.13 12.72 -6.70
CA LEU A 35 -2.50 13.53 -5.67
C LEU A 35 -3.42 13.66 -4.45
N VAL A 36 -4.72 13.84 -4.67
CA VAL A 36 -5.73 13.89 -3.61
C VAL A 36 -5.80 12.54 -2.89
N LEU A 37 -5.81 11.42 -3.63
CA LEU A 37 -5.80 10.08 -3.06
C LEU A 37 -4.51 9.78 -2.29
N SER A 38 -3.36 10.22 -2.81
CA SER A 38 -2.07 10.05 -2.14
C SER A 38 -2.03 10.83 -0.82
N LEU A 39 -2.48 12.08 -0.81
CA LEU A 39 -2.57 12.89 0.39
C LEU A 39 -3.55 12.30 1.42
N TRP A 40 -4.68 11.77 0.93
CA TRP A 40 -5.66 11.04 1.74
C TRP A 40 -5.07 9.77 2.35
N LEU A 41 -4.36 8.96 1.56
CA LEU A 41 -3.69 7.73 2.01
C LEU A 41 -2.61 8.02 3.06
N ILE A 42 -1.80 9.07 2.87
CA ILE A 42 -0.79 9.51 3.84
C ILE A 42 -1.46 9.90 5.16
N HIS A 43 -2.59 10.59 5.12
CA HIS A 43 -3.35 10.97 6.31
C HIS A 43 -3.84 9.75 7.10
N TRP A 44 -4.46 8.77 6.42
CA TRP A 44 -4.90 7.52 7.06
C TRP A 44 -3.74 6.69 7.58
N ALA A 45 -2.61 6.64 6.85
CA ALA A 45 -1.42 5.95 7.30
C ALA A 45 -0.86 6.54 8.60
N ALA A 46 -0.86 7.88 8.75
CA ALA A 46 -0.44 8.55 9.98
C ALA A 46 -1.37 8.23 11.17
N ILE A 47 -2.69 8.18 10.94
CA ILE A 47 -3.66 7.80 11.98
C ILE A 47 -3.44 6.36 12.43
N LEU A 48 -3.29 5.42 11.47
CA LEU A 48 -3.04 4.01 11.77
C LEU A 48 -1.71 3.82 12.51
N LEU A 49 -0.67 4.55 12.12
CA LEU A 49 0.62 4.54 12.81
C LEU A 49 0.48 5.02 14.25
N THR A 50 -0.28 6.11 14.47
CA THR A 50 -0.52 6.65 15.82
C THR A 50 -1.30 5.66 16.68
N MET A 51 -2.35 5.05 16.13
CA MET A 51 -3.12 3.98 16.79
C MET A 51 -2.25 2.77 17.13
N ALA A 52 -1.37 2.35 16.21
CA ALA A 52 -0.44 1.26 16.45
C ALA A 52 0.55 1.57 17.58
N ILE A 53 1.11 2.79 17.61
CA ILE A 53 2.00 3.23 18.69
C ILE A 53 1.27 3.23 20.04
N VAL A 54 0.05 3.78 20.11
CA VAL A 54 -0.75 3.78 21.34
C VAL A 54 -1.08 2.36 21.78
N SER A 55 -1.48 1.49 20.86
CA SER A 55 -1.79 0.09 21.16
C SER A 55 -0.58 -0.68 21.69
N VAL A 56 0.61 -0.47 21.11
CA VAL A 56 1.86 -1.07 21.59
C VAL A 56 2.23 -0.52 22.96
N TYR A 57 2.09 0.80 23.17
CA TYR A 57 2.37 1.42 24.46
C TYR A 57 1.45 0.88 25.56
N ASP A 58 0.16 0.78 25.28
CA ASP A 58 -0.82 0.26 26.23
C ASP A 58 -0.58 -1.23 26.53
N ALA A 59 -0.25 -2.03 25.51
CA ALA A 59 0.14 -3.43 25.67
C ALA A 59 1.41 -3.62 26.51
N ILE A 60 2.38 -2.71 26.44
CA ILE A 60 3.58 -2.74 27.28
C ILE A 60 3.26 -2.28 28.70
N LYS A 61 2.38 -1.29 28.88
CA LYS A 61 2.02 -0.73 30.19
C LYS A 61 1.09 -1.65 31.01
N LEU A 62 0.27 -2.47 30.33
CA LEU A 62 -0.60 -3.47 30.95
C LEU A 62 0.14 -4.78 31.34
N ARG A 63 1.42 -4.92 30.98
CA ARG A 63 2.28 -6.05 31.33
C ARG A 63 3.19 -5.73 32.50
#